data_AF-A0AAJ1WNG9-F1
#
_entry.id   AF-A0AAJ1WNG9-F1
#
_cell.length_a   1.000
_cell.length_b   1.000
_cell.length_c   1.000
_cell.angle_alpha   90.00
_cell.angle_beta   90.00
_cell.angle_gamma   90.00
#
_symmetry.space_group_name_H-M   'P 1'
#
loop_
_entity.id
_entity.type
_entity.pdbx_description
1 polymer ?
#
loop_
_entity_poly.entity_id
_entity_poly.type
_entity_poly.pdbx_seq_one_letter_code
_entity_poly.pdbx_strand_id
1 'polypeptide(L)'
;MDDTPIAHTAHLGVQALGRAGEGLPRPEQTRVMVVANQKGGVGKTTTTVNLAASLALHGNRVLVIDLDPQGNASTALGIDHHAEVPSIYDVLVDSRPLSEVVQPVPDVEGLFCAPATIDLAGAEIELVSLVARESRLERAIKSYEQPLDYVLIDCPPSLGLLTVNALVAGAEVLIPIQCEYYALEGLGQLLRNVELVRGHLNPALHVSTILLTMYDGRTRLASQVAEEVRGHFGKEVLRTSIPRSVRISEAPSYGQTVLTYDPGSSGALSYFEAAREIALRGVGIHYEAQHNQLAAPNEQQNMAEGMQ
;
A
#
# COMPACT_ATOMS: atom_id res chain seq x y z
N MET A 1 -29.87 6.57 -1.35
CA MET A 1 -28.62 5.87 -1.69
C MET A 1 -28.56 4.75 -0.69
N ASP A 2 -28.91 3.54 -1.12
CA ASP A 2 -29.12 2.41 -0.22
C ASP A 2 -27.76 1.90 0.24
N ASP A 3 -27.43 2.16 1.51
CA ASP A 3 -26.27 1.58 2.18
C ASP A 3 -26.37 0.06 2.10
N THR A 4 -25.44 -0.57 1.39
CA THR A 4 -25.40 -2.02 1.31
C THR A 4 -25.06 -2.58 2.70
N PRO A 5 -25.65 -3.74 3.10
CA PRO A 5 -25.34 -4.37 4.39
C PRO A 5 -23.84 -4.64 4.61
N ILE A 6 -23.08 -4.75 3.51
CA ILE A 6 -21.63 -4.97 3.50
C ILE A 6 -20.88 -3.69 3.89
N ALA A 7 -21.21 -2.54 3.28
CA ALA A 7 -20.59 -1.25 3.61
C ALA A 7 -20.80 -0.89 5.09
N HIS A 8 -22.02 -1.09 5.60
CA HIS A 8 -22.34 -0.85 7.00
C HIS A 8 -21.57 -1.79 7.95
N THR A 9 -21.41 -3.08 7.59
CA THR A 9 -20.68 -4.05 8.41
C THR A 9 -19.17 -3.81 8.38
N ALA A 10 -18.60 -3.43 7.24
CA ALA A 10 -17.20 -3.03 7.12
C ALA A 10 -16.92 -1.78 7.97
N HIS A 11 -17.80 -0.77 7.91
CA HIS A 11 -17.67 0.45 8.71
C HIS A 11 -17.73 0.16 10.22
N LEU A 12 -18.66 -0.70 10.67
CA LEU A 12 -18.75 -1.13 12.07
C LEU A 12 -17.53 -1.95 12.51
N GLY A 13 -17.03 -2.83 11.64
CA GLY A 13 -15.82 -3.62 11.90
C GLY A 13 -14.59 -2.72 12.06
N VAL A 14 -14.43 -1.73 11.19
CA VAL A 14 -13.36 -0.72 11.23
C VAL A 14 -13.44 0.15 12.48
N GLN A 15 -14.64 0.61 12.86
CA GLN A 15 -14.83 1.38 14.09
C GLN A 15 -14.45 0.60 15.36
N ALA A 16 -14.56 -0.73 15.34
CA ALA A 16 -14.11 -1.59 16.43
C ALA A 16 -12.58 -1.79 16.47
N LEU A 17 -11.87 -1.54 15.37
CA LEU A 17 -10.40 -1.66 15.27
C LEU A 17 -9.65 -0.37 15.66
N GLY A 18 -10.28 0.79 15.49
CA GLY A 18 -9.79 2.06 16.03
C GLY A 18 -10.03 2.15 17.55
N ARG A 19 -9.10 2.78 18.29
CA ARG A 19 -9.46 3.33 19.60
C ARG A 19 -10.55 4.38 19.35
N ALA A 20 -11.78 4.08 19.77
CA ALA A 20 -12.94 4.97 19.88
C ALA A 20 -12.83 6.31 19.10
N GLY A 21 -13.10 6.29 17.79
CA GLY A 21 -13.51 7.50 17.05
C GLY A 21 -12.42 8.46 16.55
N GLU A 22 -11.12 8.23 16.78
CA GLU A 22 -10.07 9.05 16.18
C GLU A 22 -9.58 8.43 14.86
N GLY A 23 -9.79 9.12 13.73
CA GLY A 23 -9.25 8.74 12.43
C GLY A 23 -7.72 8.76 12.39
N LEU A 24 -7.13 8.21 11.33
CA LEU A 24 -5.67 8.26 11.15
C LEU A 24 -5.23 9.68 10.78
N PRO A 25 -4.11 10.19 11.34
CA PRO A 25 -3.67 11.55 11.11
C PRO A 25 -3.36 11.78 9.62
N ARG A 26 -3.77 12.94 9.12
CA ARG A 26 -3.52 13.39 7.75
C ARG A 26 -2.19 14.13 7.67
N PRO A 27 -1.34 13.86 6.66
CA PRO A 27 -0.10 14.61 6.47
C PRO A 27 -0.40 16.06 6.06
N GLU A 28 0.53 16.98 6.32
CA GLU A 28 0.39 18.40 5.92
C GLU A 28 0.40 18.60 4.40
N GLN A 29 1.06 17.70 3.67
CA GLN A 29 1.16 17.71 2.21
C GLN A 29 0.86 16.30 1.68
N THR A 30 0.32 16.23 0.46
CA THR A 30 0.04 14.97 -0.21
C THR A 30 1.30 14.11 -0.30
N ARG A 31 1.23 12.90 0.25
CA ARG A 31 2.32 11.92 0.17
C ARG A 31 2.15 11.03 -1.05
N VAL A 32 3.07 11.15 -2.02
CA VAL A 32 3.08 10.31 -3.23
C VAL A 32 4.08 9.17 -3.03
N MET A 33 3.55 7.98 -2.74
CA MET A 33 4.31 6.78 -2.40
C MET A 33 4.30 5.78 -3.56
N VAL A 34 5.48 5.40 -4.02
CA VAL A 34 5.66 4.40 -5.08
C VAL A 34 5.83 3.03 -4.44
N VAL A 35 4.92 2.10 -4.73
CA VAL A 35 5.00 0.73 -4.24
C VAL A 35 5.76 -0.13 -5.26
N ALA A 36 7.05 -0.37 -5.00
CA ALA A 36 7.94 -1.00 -5.97
C ALA A 36 8.74 -2.17 -5.41
N ASN A 37 8.91 -3.19 -6.25
CA ASN A 37 9.81 -4.33 -6.08
C ASN A 37 9.93 -5.11 -7.39
N GLN A 38 11.15 -5.45 -7.78
CA GLN A 38 11.47 -6.19 -9.02
C GLN A 38 11.02 -7.65 -9.00
N LYS A 39 10.78 -8.24 -7.82
CA LYS A 39 10.24 -9.59 -7.74
C LYS A 39 8.70 -9.57 -7.88
N GLY A 40 8.18 -10.41 -8.77
CA GLY A 40 6.75 -10.70 -8.84
C GLY A 40 6.26 -11.45 -7.60
N GLY A 41 5.01 -11.24 -7.19
CA GLY A 41 4.39 -12.01 -6.10
C GLY A 41 4.82 -11.66 -4.67
N VAL A 42 5.60 -10.58 -4.46
CA VAL A 42 5.99 -10.13 -3.11
C VAL A 42 4.88 -9.38 -2.34
N GLY A 43 3.71 -9.22 -2.96
CA GLY A 43 2.57 -8.49 -2.37
C GLY A 43 2.57 -6.98 -2.61
N LYS A 44 3.07 -6.49 -3.76
CA LYS A 44 2.98 -5.08 -4.17
C LYS A 44 1.55 -4.58 -4.20
N THR A 45 0.77 -5.05 -5.17
CA THR A 45 -0.64 -4.75 -5.33
C THR A 45 -1.43 -4.98 -4.04
N THR A 46 -1.22 -6.13 -3.41
CA THR A 46 -1.87 -6.47 -2.14
C THR A 46 -1.57 -5.43 -1.06
N THR A 47 -0.33 -4.96 -0.95
CA THR A 47 0.04 -3.91 -0.02
C THR A 47 -0.60 -2.58 -0.41
N THR A 48 -0.52 -2.19 -1.67
CA THR A 48 -1.09 -0.95 -2.21
C THR A 48 -2.56 -0.82 -1.85
N VAL A 49 -3.39 -1.80 -2.23
CA VAL A 49 -4.85 -1.69 -2.07
C VAL A 49 -5.28 -1.78 -0.61
N ASN A 50 -4.63 -2.61 0.21
CA ASN A 50 -5.02 -2.77 1.61
C ASN A 50 -4.56 -1.59 2.48
N LEU A 51 -3.39 -1.00 2.19
CA LEU A 51 -2.98 0.25 2.84
C LEU A 51 -3.91 1.40 2.42
N ALA A 52 -4.27 1.47 1.14
CA ALA A 52 -5.17 2.52 0.64
C ALA A 52 -6.54 2.45 1.32
N ALA A 53 -7.15 1.26 1.34
CA ALA A 53 -8.42 1.04 2.02
C ALA A 53 -8.31 1.32 3.52
N SER A 54 -7.24 0.88 4.17
CA SER A 54 -7.07 1.15 5.60
C SER A 54 -6.92 2.64 5.91
N LEU A 55 -6.17 3.41 5.11
CA LEU A 55 -6.04 4.85 5.28
C LEU A 55 -7.39 5.56 5.04
N ALA A 56 -8.11 5.17 3.98
CA ALA A 56 -9.38 5.77 3.59
C ALA A 56 -10.51 5.50 4.59
N LEU A 57 -10.67 4.25 5.03
CA LEU A 57 -11.63 3.84 6.05
C LEU A 57 -11.41 4.56 7.39
N HIS A 58 -10.22 5.13 7.62
CA HIS A 58 -9.90 5.95 8.78
C HIS A 58 -9.76 7.43 8.45
N GLY A 59 -10.48 7.90 7.43
CA GLY A 59 -10.72 9.31 7.17
C GLY A 59 -9.66 10.00 6.32
N ASN A 60 -8.76 9.30 5.64
CA ASN A 60 -7.84 9.92 4.67
C ASN A 60 -8.43 9.89 3.26
N ARG A 61 -8.05 10.83 2.41
CA ARG A 61 -8.36 10.82 0.98
C ARG A 61 -7.20 10.18 0.22
N VAL A 62 -7.44 9.04 -0.39
CA VAL A 62 -6.38 8.21 -0.99
C VAL A 62 -6.68 7.93 -2.44
N LEU A 63 -5.71 8.18 -3.31
CA LEU A 63 -5.74 7.75 -4.71
C LEU A 63 -4.78 6.58 -4.93
N VAL A 64 -5.26 5.49 -5.49
CA VAL A 64 -4.43 4.40 -6.03
C VAL A 64 -4.26 4.61 -7.53
N ILE A 65 -3.03 4.59 -8.03
CA ILE A 65 -2.74 4.59 -9.47
C ILE A 65 -2.19 3.21 -9.81
N ASP A 66 -2.96 2.44 -10.56
CA ASP A 66 -2.53 1.14 -11.06
C ASP A 66 -1.65 1.34 -12.29
N LEU A 67 -0.35 1.01 -12.22
CA LEU A 67 0.56 1.07 -13.37
C LEU A 67 0.96 -0.33 -13.85
N ASP A 68 0.42 -1.41 -13.28
CA ASP A 68 0.69 -2.74 -13.76
C ASP A 68 -0.30 -3.06 -14.91
N PRO A 69 0.18 -3.37 -16.13
CA PRO A 69 -0.71 -3.76 -17.24
C PRO A 69 -1.61 -4.96 -16.95
N GLN A 70 -1.36 -5.71 -15.87
CA GLN A 70 -2.26 -6.77 -15.40
C GLN A 70 -3.52 -6.26 -14.68
N GLY A 71 -3.61 -4.97 -14.31
CA GLY A 71 -4.82 -4.40 -13.71
C GLY A 71 -5.18 -4.99 -12.34
N ASN A 72 -4.21 -5.55 -11.61
CA ASN A 72 -4.49 -6.28 -10.38
C ASN A 72 -4.99 -5.36 -9.26
N ALA A 73 -4.54 -4.10 -9.20
CA ALA A 73 -5.03 -3.16 -8.18
C ALA A 73 -6.46 -2.74 -8.50
N SER A 74 -6.73 -2.46 -9.78
CA SER A 74 -8.06 -2.15 -10.31
C SER A 74 -9.06 -3.27 -9.97
N THR A 75 -8.68 -4.52 -10.24
CA THR A 75 -9.47 -5.72 -9.90
C THR A 75 -9.73 -5.82 -8.40
N ALA A 76 -8.69 -5.70 -7.57
CA ALA A 76 -8.81 -5.86 -6.11
C ALA A 76 -9.63 -4.75 -5.43
N LEU A 77 -9.80 -3.60 -6.10
CA LEU A 77 -10.64 -2.48 -5.66
C LEU A 77 -12.04 -2.50 -6.29
N GLY A 78 -12.37 -3.51 -7.11
CA GLY A 78 -13.68 -3.60 -7.77
C GLY A 78 -13.92 -2.49 -8.79
N ILE A 79 -12.85 -1.94 -9.38
CA ILE A 79 -12.91 -0.89 -10.40
C ILE A 79 -12.96 -1.52 -11.79
N ASP A 80 -13.82 -0.97 -12.63
CA ASP A 80 -13.92 -1.39 -14.03
C ASP A 80 -12.66 -0.98 -14.81
N HIS A 81 -12.15 -1.89 -15.62
CA HIS A 81 -10.86 -1.74 -16.31
C HIS A 81 -10.77 -2.56 -17.62
N HIS A 82 -11.91 -2.76 -18.30
CA HIS A 82 -11.91 -3.28 -19.66
C HIS A 82 -11.39 -2.23 -20.67
N ALA A 83 -11.07 -2.64 -21.91
CA ALA A 83 -10.35 -1.82 -22.89
C ALA A 83 -11.02 -0.47 -23.23
N GLU A 84 -12.34 -0.38 -23.13
CA GLU A 84 -13.10 0.84 -23.40
C GLU A 84 -13.16 1.82 -22.22
N VAL A 85 -12.67 1.43 -21.04
CA VAL A 85 -12.62 2.29 -19.85
C VAL A 85 -11.42 3.23 -19.94
N PRO A 86 -11.60 4.57 -19.82
CA PRO A 86 -10.48 5.48 -19.68
C PRO A 86 -9.56 5.08 -18.52
N SER A 87 -8.27 4.98 -18.79
CA SER A 87 -7.28 4.39 -17.88
C SER A 87 -6.02 5.25 -17.78
N ILE A 88 -5.08 4.82 -16.94
CA ILE A 88 -3.79 5.50 -16.81
C ILE A 88 -3.02 5.51 -18.14
N TYR A 89 -3.34 4.59 -19.07
CA TYR A 89 -2.83 4.63 -20.44
C TYR A 89 -3.14 5.98 -21.10
N ASP A 90 -4.39 6.43 -21.10
CA ASP A 90 -4.79 7.69 -21.74
C ASP A 90 -4.08 8.90 -21.11
N VAL A 91 -3.82 8.85 -19.80
CA VAL A 91 -3.07 9.90 -19.09
C VAL A 91 -1.62 9.93 -19.58
N LEU A 92 -0.99 8.77 -19.66
CA LEU A 92 0.43 8.64 -20.00
C LEU A 92 0.69 8.81 -21.50
N VAL A 93 -0.18 8.33 -22.38
CA VAL A 93 0.06 8.35 -23.83
C VAL A 93 -0.65 9.54 -24.46
N ASP A 94 -1.95 9.68 -24.23
CA ASP A 94 -2.79 10.69 -24.88
C ASP A 94 -2.82 12.05 -24.17
N SER A 95 -2.22 12.16 -22.99
CA SER A 95 -2.24 13.37 -22.15
C SER A 95 -3.64 13.73 -21.61
N ARG A 96 -4.55 12.75 -21.48
CA ARG A 96 -5.86 12.97 -20.86
C ARG A 96 -5.69 13.45 -19.41
N PRO A 97 -6.49 14.42 -18.91
CA PRO A 97 -6.44 14.83 -17.52
C PRO A 97 -6.72 13.67 -16.56
N LEU A 98 -5.93 13.56 -15.47
CA LEU A 98 -6.09 12.50 -14.47
C LEU A 98 -7.50 12.49 -13.87
N SER A 99 -8.14 13.66 -13.74
CA SER A 99 -9.52 13.79 -13.23
C SER A 99 -10.59 13.14 -14.08
N GLU A 100 -10.33 12.85 -15.36
CA GLU A 100 -11.27 12.16 -16.25
C GLU A 100 -11.16 10.63 -16.16
N VAL A 101 -10.10 10.12 -15.54
CA VAL A 101 -9.79 8.69 -15.44
C VAL A 101 -10.00 8.17 -14.02
N VAL A 102 -9.82 9.03 -13.01
CA VAL A 102 -10.01 8.65 -11.60
C VAL A 102 -11.46 8.31 -11.31
N GLN A 103 -11.67 7.12 -10.74
CA GLN A 103 -12.96 6.59 -10.33
C GLN A 103 -13.01 6.42 -8.80
N PRO A 104 -14.16 6.67 -8.14
CA PRO A 104 -14.34 6.33 -6.74
C PRO A 104 -14.41 4.81 -6.56
N VAL A 105 -13.78 4.29 -5.51
CA VAL A 105 -13.89 2.87 -5.15
C VAL A 105 -15.25 2.60 -4.51
N PRO A 106 -16.00 1.58 -4.98
CA PRO A 106 -17.28 1.22 -4.39
C PRO A 106 -17.16 0.93 -2.89
N ASP A 107 -18.16 1.34 -2.11
CA ASP A 107 -18.31 1.05 -0.68
C ASP A 107 -17.14 1.51 0.23
N VAL A 108 -16.19 2.32 -0.26
CA VAL A 108 -15.09 2.88 0.54
C VAL A 108 -14.98 4.39 0.31
N GLU A 109 -15.57 5.18 1.21
CA GLU A 109 -15.50 6.63 1.15
C GLU A 109 -14.04 7.14 1.21
N GLY A 110 -13.74 8.13 0.38
CA GLY A 110 -12.41 8.75 0.34
C GLY A 110 -11.35 7.95 -0.40
N LEU A 111 -11.67 6.76 -0.92
CA LEU A 111 -10.77 5.97 -1.75
C LEU A 111 -11.10 6.11 -3.24
N PHE A 112 -10.07 6.36 -4.04
CA PHE A 112 -10.16 6.55 -5.48
C PHE A 112 -9.13 5.68 -6.20
N CYS A 113 -9.37 5.38 -7.46
CA CYS A 113 -8.46 4.61 -8.31
C CYS A 113 -8.38 5.18 -9.72
N ALA A 114 -7.17 5.32 -10.26
CA ALA A 114 -6.93 5.44 -11.70
C ALA A 114 -6.58 4.03 -12.21
N PRO A 115 -7.46 3.38 -13.00
CA PRO A 115 -7.28 1.98 -13.37
C PRO A 115 -6.22 1.78 -14.45
N ALA A 116 -5.75 0.54 -14.57
CA ALA A 116 -4.93 0.07 -15.69
C ALA A 116 -5.73 -0.87 -16.59
N THR A 117 -5.69 -0.63 -17.89
CA THR A 117 -6.23 -1.53 -18.92
C THR A 117 -5.11 -2.31 -19.59
N ILE A 118 -5.47 -3.33 -20.37
CA ILE A 118 -4.51 -4.13 -21.15
C ILE A 118 -3.67 -3.29 -22.12
N ASP A 119 -4.17 -2.13 -22.56
CA ASP A 119 -3.47 -1.20 -23.45
C ASP A 119 -2.19 -0.64 -22.80
N LEU A 120 -2.12 -0.61 -21.47
CA LEU A 120 -0.93 -0.18 -20.75
C LEU A 120 0.31 -1.03 -21.08
N ALA A 121 0.14 -2.27 -21.54
CA ALA A 121 1.24 -3.10 -22.04
C ALA A 121 1.91 -2.50 -23.30
N GLY A 122 1.15 -1.79 -24.13
CA GLY A 122 1.64 -1.07 -25.31
C GLY A 122 2.30 0.26 -24.99
N ALA A 123 1.93 0.88 -23.85
CA ALA A 123 2.42 2.21 -23.46
C ALA A 123 3.94 2.29 -23.37
N GLU A 124 4.63 1.23 -22.94
CA GLU A 124 6.10 1.24 -22.84
C GLU A 124 6.78 1.51 -24.19
N ILE A 125 6.20 1.03 -25.30
CA ILE A 125 6.74 1.25 -26.64
C ILE A 125 6.41 2.67 -27.11
N GLU A 126 5.18 3.10 -26.93
CA GLU A 126 4.70 4.40 -27.40
C GLU A 126 5.39 5.56 -26.68
N LEU A 127 5.58 5.43 -25.37
CA LEU A 127 6.25 6.42 -24.52
C LEU A 127 7.67 6.74 -25.02
N VAL A 128 8.37 5.80 -25.68
CA VAL A 128 9.72 6.04 -26.21
C VAL A 128 9.76 7.23 -27.16
N SER A 129 8.72 7.44 -27.96
CA SER A 129 8.68 8.52 -28.94
C SER A 129 8.27 9.88 -28.34
N LEU A 130 7.76 9.88 -27.10
CA LEU A 130 7.19 11.08 -26.48
C LEU A 130 8.26 11.94 -25.79
N VAL A 131 8.05 13.26 -25.83
CA VAL A 131 8.91 14.23 -25.14
C VAL A 131 8.65 14.17 -23.64
N ALA A 132 9.75 14.17 -22.88
CA ALA A 132 9.74 14.13 -21.42
C ALA A 132 8.86 13.00 -20.86
N ARG A 133 8.93 11.85 -21.55
CA ARG A 133 8.20 10.61 -21.30
C ARG A 133 8.35 10.07 -19.89
N GLU A 134 9.46 10.38 -19.21
CA GLU A 134 9.75 9.92 -17.85
C GLU A 134 8.97 10.69 -16.77
N SER A 135 8.43 11.88 -17.08
CA SER A 135 7.79 12.80 -16.12
C SER A 135 6.31 13.03 -16.40
N ARG A 136 5.67 12.17 -17.21
CA ARG A 136 4.28 12.38 -17.63
C ARG A 136 3.31 12.14 -16.48
N LEU A 137 3.53 11.11 -15.68
CA LEU A 137 2.74 10.86 -14.48
C LEU A 137 2.88 11.98 -13.44
N GLU A 138 4.10 12.47 -13.24
CA GLU A 138 4.37 13.58 -12.31
C GLU A 138 3.54 14.83 -12.68
N ARG A 139 3.52 15.20 -13.97
CA ARG A 139 2.72 16.33 -14.47
C ARG A 139 1.23 16.10 -14.27
N ALA A 140 0.75 14.88 -14.53
CA ALA A 140 -0.65 14.54 -14.36
C ALA A 140 -1.09 14.66 -12.89
N ILE A 141 -0.30 14.12 -11.95
CA ILE A 141 -0.57 14.23 -10.51
C ILE A 141 -0.50 15.69 -10.05
N LYS A 142 0.49 16.47 -10.50
CA LYS A 142 0.60 17.90 -10.16
C LYS A 142 -0.57 18.74 -10.66
N SER A 143 -1.24 18.30 -11.73
CA SER A 143 -2.40 18.99 -12.32
C SER A 143 -3.74 18.52 -11.75
N TYR A 144 -3.71 17.54 -10.82
CA TYR A 144 -4.90 17.03 -10.17
C TYR A 144 -5.28 17.92 -8.99
N GLU A 145 -6.37 18.67 -9.12
CA GLU A 145 -6.75 19.75 -8.18
C GLU A 145 -7.54 19.25 -6.97
N GLN A 146 -8.03 18.02 -7.01
CA GLN A 146 -8.86 17.46 -5.95
C GLN A 146 -7.97 17.08 -4.75
N PRO A 147 -8.36 17.44 -3.51
CA PRO A 147 -7.49 17.22 -2.35
C PRO A 147 -7.20 15.72 -2.13
N LEU A 148 -5.95 15.37 -1.90
CA LEU A 148 -5.52 14.02 -1.55
C LEU A 148 -4.54 14.08 -0.39
N ASP A 149 -4.70 13.18 0.57
CA ASP A 149 -3.73 12.99 1.64
C ASP A 149 -2.61 12.05 1.16
N TYR A 150 -2.97 11.01 0.40
CA TYR A 150 -2.05 10.00 -0.13
C TYR A 150 -2.31 9.69 -1.60
N VAL A 151 -1.24 9.46 -2.35
CA VAL A 151 -1.25 8.83 -3.67
C VAL A 151 -0.36 7.59 -3.60
N LEU A 152 -0.92 6.40 -3.79
CA LEU A 152 -0.18 5.15 -3.84
C LEU A 152 -0.09 4.67 -5.29
N ILE A 153 1.12 4.49 -5.80
CA ILE A 153 1.37 4.06 -7.18
C ILE A 153 1.77 2.58 -7.17
N ASP A 154 0.94 1.70 -7.73
CA ASP A 154 1.23 0.26 -7.84
C ASP A 154 2.06 -0.03 -9.08
N CYS A 155 3.33 -0.39 -8.91
CA CYS A 155 4.23 -0.61 -10.04
C CYS A 155 4.22 -2.06 -10.55
N PRO A 156 4.47 -2.26 -11.86
CA PRO A 156 4.75 -3.59 -12.41
C PRO A 156 6.07 -4.16 -11.83
N PRO A 157 6.33 -5.48 -11.96
CA PRO A 157 7.56 -6.10 -11.48
C PRO A 157 8.81 -5.79 -12.32
N SER A 158 8.71 -5.01 -13.40
CA SER A 158 9.80 -4.64 -14.31
C SER A 158 10.34 -3.23 -14.03
N LEU A 159 11.57 -2.95 -14.46
CA LEU A 159 12.13 -1.60 -14.51
C LEU A 159 11.99 -1.01 -15.92
N GLY A 160 10.75 -0.85 -16.38
CA GLY A 160 10.41 -0.19 -17.64
C GLY A 160 10.08 1.29 -17.48
N LEU A 161 9.64 1.93 -18.57
CA LEU A 161 9.26 3.34 -18.56
C LEU A 161 8.07 3.64 -17.63
N LEU A 162 7.19 2.66 -17.38
CA LEU A 162 6.09 2.80 -16.41
C LEU A 162 6.63 2.96 -14.98
N THR A 163 7.55 2.09 -14.57
CA THR A 163 8.20 2.18 -13.26
C THR A 163 9.05 3.44 -13.12
N VAL A 164 9.71 3.88 -14.20
CA VAL A 164 10.43 5.16 -14.20
C VAL A 164 9.46 6.33 -13.99
N ASN A 165 8.31 6.36 -14.68
CA ASN A 165 7.29 7.38 -14.46
C ASN A 165 6.80 7.40 -13.01
N ALA A 166 6.58 6.23 -12.41
CA ALA A 166 6.22 6.12 -11.01
C ALA A 166 7.28 6.76 -10.09
N LEU A 167 8.54 6.38 -10.26
CA LEU A 167 9.66 6.86 -9.43
C LEU A 167 9.95 8.35 -9.64
N VAL A 168 9.69 8.91 -10.82
CA VAL A 168 9.80 10.36 -11.06
C VAL A 168 8.62 11.10 -10.44
N ALA A 169 7.43 10.51 -10.44
CA ALA A 169 6.24 11.12 -9.85
C ALA A 169 6.20 11.06 -8.31
N GLY A 170 6.78 10.03 -7.72
CA GLY A 170 6.81 9.81 -6.28
C GLY A 170 7.84 10.64 -5.53
N ALA A 171 7.51 11.07 -4.31
CA ALA A 171 8.50 11.62 -3.39
C ALA A 171 9.21 10.51 -2.60
N GLU A 172 8.55 9.37 -2.42
CA GLU A 172 9.03 8.30 -1.58
C GLU A 172 8.68 6.90 -2.14
N VAL A 173 9.50 5.91 -1.77
CA VAL A 173 9.31 4.52 -2.17
C VAL A 173 8.93 3.68 -0.96
N LEU A 174 7.83 2.91 -1.10
CA LEU A 174 7.42 1.83 -0.21
C LEU A 174 7.84 0.50 -0.85
N ILE A 175 8.60 -0.31 -0.12
CA ILE A 175 9.11 -1.60 -0.60
C ILE A 175 8.49 -2.75 0.20
N PRO A 176 7.56 -3.51 -0.38
CA PRO A 176 7.10 -4.77 0.18
C PRO A 176 8.15 -5.85 -0.04
N ILE A 177 8.54 -6.56 1.02
CA ILE A 177 9.57 -7.60 0.99
C ILE A 177 9.01 -8.89 1.58
N GLN A 178 8.98 -9.92 0.74
CA GLN A 178 8.69 -11.27 1.17
C GLN A 178 9.93 -11.87 1.84
N CYS A 179 9.82 -12.34 3.09
CA CYS A 179 10.94 -12.88 3.87
C CYS A 179 11.39 -14.29 3.41
N GLU A 180 11.96 -14.38 2.21
CA GLU A 180 12.48 -15.60 1.59
C GLU A 180 13.93 -15.43 1.15
N TYR A 181 14.56 -16.52 0.68
CA TYR A 181 15.98 -16.59 0.36
C TYR A 181 16.50 -15.45 -0.54
N TYR A 182 15.77 -15.09 -1.60
CA TYR A 182 16.17 -14.05 -2.56
C TYR A 182 15.75 -12.62 -2.16
N ALA A 183 15.23 -12.41 -0.95
CA ALA A 183 14.69 -11.12 -0.53
C ALA A 183 15.72 -9.99 -0.56
N LEU A 184 16.93 -10.24 -0.04
CA LEU A 184 17.98 -9.24 0.04
C LEU A 184 18.61 -8.92 -1.32
N GLU A 185 18.73 -9.91 -2.20
CA GLU A 185 19.26 -9.69 -3.56
C GLU A 185 18.33 -8.77 -4.37
N GLY A 186 17.03 -9.06 -4.37
CA GLY A 186 16.03 -8.24 -5.05
C GLY A 186 15.94 -6.83 -4.49
N LEU A 187 16.08 -6.69 -3.16
CA LEU A 187 16.15 -5.38 -2.51
C LEU A 187 17.37 -4.58 -2.97
N GLY A 188 18.56 -5.18 -3.00
CA GLY A 188 19.78 -4.52 -3.45
C GLY A 188 19.70 -4.04 -4.91
N GLN A 189 19.07 -4.81 -5.78
CA GLN A 189 18.79 -4.40 -7.17
C GLN A 189 17.85 -3.19 -7.23
N LEU A 190 16.75 -3.21 -6.45
CA LEU A 190 15.80 -2.10 -6.41
C LEU A 190 16.45 -0.79 -5.91
N LEU A 191 17.26 -0.86 -4.86
CA LEU A 191 17.93 0.31 -4.31
C LEU A 191 18.86 0.97 -5.32
N ARG A 192 19.60 0.18 -6.12
CA ARG A 192 20.42 0.73 -7.21
C ARG A 192 19.58 1.51 -8.22
N ASN A 193 18.40 1.00 -8.57
CA ASN A 193 17.51 1.67 -9.51
C ASN A 193 16.93 2.97 -8.93
N VAL A 194 16.54 2.95 -7.66
CA VAL A 194 16.09 4.16 -6.95
C VAL A 194 17.18 5.22 -6.96
N GLU A 195 18.43 4.86 -6.65
CA GLU A 195 19.56 5.80 -6.67
C GLU A 195 19.87 6.33 -8.08
N LEU A 196 19.72 5.50 -9.13
CA LEU A 196 19.85 5.96 -10.51
C LEU A 196 18.80 7.01 -10.88
N VAL A 197 17.53 6.76 -10.56
CA VAL A 197 16.45 7.74 -10.80
C VAL A 197 16.66 8.99 -9.96
N ARG A 198 17.07 8.83 -8.70
CA ARG A 198 17.36 9.94 -7.79
C ARG A 198 18.47 10.85 -8.32
N GLY A 199 19.55 10.28 -8.82
CA GLY A 199 20.71 11.02 -9.32
C GLY A 199 20.46 11.79 -10.62
N HIS A 200 19.49 11.36 -11.44
CA HIS A 200 19.32 11.89 -12.80
C HIS A 200 17.98 12.56 -13.06
N LEU A 201 16.91 12.17 -12.35
CA LEU A 201 15.54 12.56 -12.68
C LEU A 201 14.77 13.14 -11.48
N ASN A 202 14.93 12.57 -10.28
CA ASN A 202 14.17 12.99 -9.10
C ASN A 202 15.02 13.02 -7.81
N PRO A 203 15.74 14.11 -7.54
CA PRO A 203 16.65 14.22 -6.38
C PRO A 203 15.97 14.04 -5.00
N ALA A 204 14.66 14.26 -4.91
CA ALA A 204 13.89 14.13 -3.66
C ALA A 204 13.49 12.69 -3.34
N LEU A 205 13.56 11.78 -4.33
CA LEU A 205 13.19 10.38 -4.18
C LEU A 205 14.05 9.69 -3.12
N HIS A 206 13.39 9.04 -2.17
CA HIS A 206 14.06 8.23 -1.15
C HIS A 206 13.18 7.05 -0.74
N VAL A 207 13.79 6.01 -0.18
CA VAL A 207 13.05 4.92 0.45
C VAL A 207 12.59 5.37 1.82
N SER A 208 11.27 5.44 2.04
CA SER A 208 10.71 5.86 3.33
C SER A 208 10.18 4.69 4.15
N THR A 209 9.77 3.61 3.46
CA THR A 209 9.02 2.52 4.08
C THR A 209 9.42 1.17 3.50
N ILE A 210 9.75 0.22 4.37
CA ILE A 210 9.92 -1.20 4.03
C ILE A 210 8.89 -2.00 4.83
N LEU A 211 8.07 -2.79 4.14
CA LEU A 211 7.05 -3.63 4.77
C LEU A 211 7.39 -5.10 4.57
N LEU A 212 7.51 -5.85 5.66
CA LEU A 212 7.72 -7.29 5.59
C LEU A 212 6.39 -7.99 5.31
N THR A 213 6.29 -8.70 4.18
CA THR A 213 5.07 -9.36 3.73
C THR A 213 5.18 -10.88 3.79
N MET A 214 4.03 -11.55 3.85
CA MET A 214 3.90 -13.01 3.92
C MET A 214 4.76 -13.65 5.02
N TYR A 215 4.91 -12.94 6.14
CA TYR A 215 5.77 -13.34 7.25
C TYR A 215 5.21 -14.59 7.94
N ASP A 216 6.07 -15.59 8.14
CA ASP A 216 5.78 -16.79 8.94
C ASP A 216 6.88 -16.98 9.99
N GLY A 217 6.61 -16.48 11.20
CA GLY A 217 7.53 -16.54 12.34
C GLY A 217 7.86 -17.96 12.84
N ARG A 218 7.20 -18.99 12.32
CA ARG A 218 7.55 -20.40 12.60
C ARG A 218 8.79 -20.83 11.82
N THR A 219 9.14 -20.11 10.76
CA THR A 219 10.30 -20.43 9.92
C THR A 219 11.52 -19.63 10.35
N ARG A 220 12.64 -20.32 10.57
CA ARG A 220 13.91 -19.66 10.92
C ARG A 220 14.36 -18.68 9.84
N LEU A 221 14.17 -19.02 8.58
CA LEU A 221 14.54 -18.18 7.44
C LEU A 221 13.80 -16.84 7.46
N ALA A 222 12.48 -16.84 7.70
CA ALA A 222 11.73 -15.58 7.71
C ALA A 222 12.20 -14.66 8.85
N SER A 223 12.50 -15.21 10.03
CA SER A 223 13.04 -14.45 11.15
C SER A 223 14.43 -13.89 10.87
N GLN A 224 15.34 -14.69 10.30
CA GLN A 224 16.68 -14.23 9.90
C GLN A 224 16.63 -13.09 8.89
N VAL A 225 15.85 -13.24 7.82
CA VAL A 225 15.69 -12.20 6.80
C VAL A 225 15.08 -10.93 7.41
N ALA A 226 14.07 -11.07 8.29
CA ALA A 226 13.47 -9.93 8.97
C ALA A 226 14.46 -9.20 9.88
N GLU A 227 15.31 -9.92 10.61
CA GLU A 227 16.36 -9.36 11.46
C GLU A 227 17.42 -8.65 10.62
N GLU A 228 17.88 -9.25 9.52
CA GLU A 228 18.84 -8.63 8.60
C GLU A 228 18.30 -7.35 7.97
N VAL A 229 17.06 -7.36 7.48
CA VAL A 229 16.42 -6.16 6.91
C VAL A 229 16.28 -5.07 7.97
N ARG A 230 15.83 -5.41 9.19
CA ARG A 230 15.73 -4.43 10.29
C ARG A 230 17.09 -3.91 10.75
N GLY A 231 18.13 -4.75 10.74
CA GLY A 231 19.49 -4.36 11.09
C GLY A 231 20.08 -3.35 10.11
N HIS A 232 19.84 -3.53 8.81
CA HIS A 232 20.37 -2.64 7.76
C HIS A 232 19.54 -1.37 7.56
N PHE A 233 18.21 -1.48 7.62
CA PHE A 233 17.28 -0.40 7.24
C PHE A 233 16.51 0.17 8.43
N GLY A 234 16.90 -0.16 9.67
CA GLY A 234 16.42 0.43 10.93
C GLY A 234 15.05 1.08 10.89
N LYS A 235 15.04 2.41 10.70
CA LYS A 235 13.85 3.27 10.81
C LYS A 235 12.93 3.17 9.59
N GLU A 236 13.43 2.80 8.42
CA GLU A 236 12.65 2.65 7.19
C GLU A 236 11.74 1.42 7.28
N VAL A 237 12.14 0.37 8.02
CA VAL A 237 11.32 -0.84 8.20
C VAL A 237 10.16 -0.58 9.14
N LEU A 238 8.95 -0.98 8.73
CA LEU A 238 7.79 -1.00 9.61
C LEU A 238 7.96 -2.05 10.71
N ARG A 239 7.50 -1.74 11.91
CA ARG A 239 7.49 -2.73 13.00
C ARG A 239 6.52 -3.85 12.68
N THR A 240 5.36 -3.47 12.15
CA THR A 240 4.32 -4.39 11.71
C THR A 240 4.77 -5.23 10.52
N SER A 241 4.56 -6.54 10.60
CA SER A 241 4.72 -7.46 9.47
C SER A 241 3.36 -8.01 9.05
N ILE A 242 3.18 -8.24 7.76
CA ILE A 242 1.95 -8.81 7.22
C ILE A 242 2.07 -10.34 7.24
N PRO A 243 1.20 -11.06 7.96
CA PRO A 243 1.28 -12.51 8.04
C PRO A 243 0.89 -13.15 6.71
N ARG A 244 1.35 -14.38 6.49
CA ARG A 244 0.77 -15.22 5.44
C ARG A 244 -0.67 -15.57 5.83
N SER A 245 -1.64 -15.13 5.04
CA SER A 245 -3.07 -15.33 5.31
C SER A 245 -3.82 -15.71 4.04
N VAL A 246 -4.63 -16.77 4.12
CA VAL A 246 -5.51 -17.20 3.03
C VAL A 246 -6.54 -16.12 2.70
N ARG A 247 -7.06 -15.42 3.73
CA ARG A 247 -8.05 -14.34 3.55
C ARG A 247 -7.52 -13.18 2.73
N ILE A 248 -6.25 -12.81 2.90
CA ILE A 248 -5.60 -11.77 2.08
C ILE A 248 -5.57 -12.20 0.62
N SER A 249 -5.29 -13.47 0.34
CA SER A 249 -5.23 -14.00 -1.02
C SER A 249 -6.61 -14.19 -1.66
N GLU A 250 -7.66 -14.44 -0.88
CA GLU A 250 -9.03 -14.61 -1.36
C GLU A 250 -9.71 -13.28 -1.70
N ALA A 251 -9.48 -12.22 -0.91
CA ALA A 251 -10.22 -10.96 -1.02
C ALA A 251 -10.25 -10.35 -2.46
N PRO A 252 -9.14 -10.32 -3.23
CA PRO A 252 -9.16 -9.78 -4.59
C PRO A 252 -10.10 -10.52 -5.54
N SER A 253 -10.34 -11.82 -5.33
CA SER A 253 -11.27 -12.61 -6.16
C SER A 253 -12.74 -12.20 -5.99
N TYR A 254 -13.03 -11.42 -4.96
CA TYR A 254 -14.35 -10.82 -4.70
C TYR A 254 -14.37 -9.31 -5.03
N GLY A 255 -13.31 -8.77 -5.64
CA GLY A 255 -13.20 -7.32 -5.88
C GLY A 255 -13.09 -6.50 -4.60
N GLN A 256 -12.53 -7.09 -3.54
CA GLN A 256 -12.47 -6.50 -2.20
C GLN A 256 -11.05 -6.51 -1.63
N THR A 257 -10.79 -5.59 -0.71
CA THR A 257 -9.60 -5.63 0.15
C THR A 257 -9.85 -6.55 1.34
N VAL A 258 -8.81 -7.00 2.06
CA VAL A 258 -9.01 -7.83 3.26
C VAL A 258 -9.74 -7.04 4.36
N LEU A 259 -9.63 -5.71 4.35
CA LEU A 259 -10.32 -4.81 5.29
C LEU A 259 -11.83 -4.83 5.09
N THR A 260 -12.31 -5.01 3.85
CA THR A 260 -13.74 -5.04 3.51
C THR A 260 -14.29 -6.47 3.41
N TYR A 261 -13.44 -7.43 3.05
CA TYR A 261 -13.81 -8.86 2.93
C TYR A 261 -13.87 -9.56 4.29
N ASP A 262 -12.86 -9.39 5.15
CA ASP A 262 -12.79 -10.00 6.48
C ASP A 262 -12.07 -9.06 7.48
N PRO A 263 -12.76 -7.99 7.95
CA PRO A 263 -12.18 -6.95 8.80
C PRO A 263 -11.58 -7.50 10.10
N GLY A 264 -12.10 -8.62 10.62
CA GLY A 264 -11.63 -9.25 11.85
C GLY A 264 -10.39 -10.14 11.66
N SER A 265 -9.94 -10.36 10.42
CA SER A 265 -8.80 -11.22 10.14
C SER A 265 -7.48 -10.64 10.63
N SER A 266 -6.51 -11.50 10.92
CA SER A 266 -5.14 -11.08 11.24
C SER A 266 -4.50 -10.24 10.13
N GLY A 267 -4.86 -10.48 8.87
CA GLY A 267 -4.41 -9.69 7.73
C GLY A 267 -4.94 -8.26 7.74
N ALA A 268 -6.24 -8.09 8.02
CA ALA A 268 -6.87 -6.79 8.15
C ALA A 268 -6.26 -5.98 9.29
N LEU A 269 -6.10 -6.60 10.46
CA LEU A 269 -5.42 -6.00 11.61
C LEU A 269 -3.99 -5.55 11.29
N SER A 270 -3.20 -6.40 10.64
CA SER A 270 -1.82 -6.08 10.28
C SER A 270 -1.73 -4.95 9.25
N TYR A 271 -2.62 -4.88 8.26
CA TYR A 271 -2.61 -3.76 7.32
C TYR A 271 -3.09 -2.46 7.98
N PHE A 272 -4.04 -2.53 8.92
CA PHE A 272 -4.42 -1.37 9.73
C PHE A 272 -3.25 -0.83 10.56
N GLU A 273 -2.54 -1.71 11.26
CA GLU A 273 -1.37 -1.31 12.05
C GLU A 273 -0.24 -0.75 11.17
N ALA A 274 -0.03 -1.31 9.98
CA ALA A 274 0.93 -0.78 9.00
C ALA A 274 0.52 0.62 8.51
N ALA A 275 -0.77 0.82 8.17
CA ALA A 275 -1.31 2.12 7.77
C ALA A 275 -1.21 3.15 8.91
N ARG A 276 -1.46 2.74 10.15
CA ARG A 276 -1.30 3.60 11.34
C ARG A 276 0.15 4.05 11.52
N GLU A 277 1.11 3.13 11.36
CA GLU A 277 2.53 3.47 11.43
C GLU A 277 2.94 4.44 10.31
N ILE A 278 2.48 4.22 9.07
CA ILE A 278 2.72 5.13 7.95
C ILE A 278 2.13 6.52 8.21
N ALA A 279 0.89 6.59 8.71
CA ALA A 279 0.20 7.83 8.99
C ALA A 279 0.90 8.65 10.10
N LEU A 280 1.31 8.00 11.19
CA LEU A 280 2.04 8.65 12.28
C LEU A 280 3.41 9.16 11.81
N ARG A 281 4.14 8.38 11.00
CA ARG A 281 5.39 8.85 10.36
C ARG A 281 5.13 10.07 9.47
N GLY A 282 4.00 10.10 8.76
CA GLY A 282 3.60 11.20 7.88
C GLY A 282 3.38 12.55 8.57
N VAL A 283 3.11 12.55 9.88
CA VAL A 283 3.00 13.75 10.72
C VAL A 283 4.18 13.94 11.68
N GLY A 284 5.29 13.23 11.44
CA GLY A 284 6.51 13.36 12.24
C GLY A 284 6.47 12.70 13.62
N ILE A 285 5.48 11.84 13.90
CA ILE A 285 5.35 11.12 15.16
C ILE A 285 6.03 9.75 15.02
N HIS A 286 7.00 9.48 15.90
CA HIS A 286 7.59 8.15 16.00
C HIS A 286 6.63 7.20 16.73
N TYR A 287 6.34 6.07 16.11
CA TYR A 287 5.51 5.03 16.69
C TYR A 287 6.24 4.41 17.91
N GLU A 288 5.73 4.62 19.12
CA GLU A 288 6.10 3.86 20.32
C GLU A 288 4.96 2.89 20.63
N ALA A 289 5.20 1.59 20.46
CA ALA A 289 4.16 0.61 20.80
C ALA A 289 4.03 0.54 22.33
N GLN A 290 2.87 0.94 22.87
CA GLN A 290 2.48 0.47 24.20
C GLN A 290 2.34 -1.05 24.12
N HIS A 291 3.15 -1.77 24.89
CA HIS A 291 3.06 -3.23 25.03
C HIS A 291 1.63 -3.62 25.41
N ASN A 292 1.01 -4.46 24.58
CA ASN A 292 -0.23 -5.13 24.91
C ASN A 292 0.07 -6.22 25.95
N GLN A 293 0.12 -5.86 27.23
CA GLN A 293 -0.10 -6.80 28.32
C GLN A 293 -1.59 -7.13 28.34
N LEU A 294 -2.00 -8.03 27.44
CA LEU A 294 -3.25 -8.75 27.62
C LEU A 294 -3.05 -9.70 28.80
N ALA A 295 -3.80 -9.42 29.85
CA ALA A 295 -3.85 -10.09 31.15
C ALA A 295 -3.63 -11.61 31.09
N ALA A 296 -2.61 -12.09 31.80
CA ALA A 296 -2.68 -13.40 32.43
C ALA A 296 -3.59 -13.26 33.66
N PRO A 297 -4.57 -14.16 33.88
CA PRO A 297 -5.32 -14.18 35.14
C PRO A 297 -4.34 -14.46 36.30
N ASN A 298 -4.37 -13.60 37.32
CA ASN A 298 -3.69 -13.82 38.59
C ASN A 298 -4.23 -15.08 39.28
N GLU A 299 -3.60 -16.24 39.06
CA GLU A 299 -3.70 -17.39 39.97
C GLU A 299 -2.68 -17.23 41.09
N GLN A 300 -2.93 -16.28 42.00
CA GLN A 300 -2.21 -16.19 43.28
C GLN A 300 -3.03 -15.43 44.32
N GLN A 301 -4.24 -15.93 44.57
CA GLN A 301 -5.02 -15.60 45.77
C GLN A 301 -5.95 -16.78 46.07
N ASN A 302 -5.37 -17.88 46.57
CA ASN A 302 -6.05 -18.95 47.30
C ASN A 302 -5.00 -19.83 48.01
N MET A 303 -4.23 -19.22 48.91
CA MET A 303 -3.48 -19.92 49.95
C MET A 303 -3.38 -19.02 51.19
N ALA A 304 -4.52 -18.58 51.71
CA ALA A 304 -4.58 -17.94 53.03
C ALA A 304 -6.01 -17.93 53.59
N GLU A 305 -6.71 -19.07 53.58
CA GLU A 305 -7.92 -19.29 54.38
C GLU A 305 -8.22 -20.80 54.37
N GLY A 306 -7.77 -21.51 55.40
CA GLY A 306 -7.94 -22.97 55.47
C GLY A 306 -6.92 -23.75 56.31
N MET A 307 -6.27 -23.13 57.29
CA MET A 307 -5.68 -23.84 58.43
C MET A 307 -5.81 -22.94 59.67
N GLN A 308 -7.00 -22.99 60.28
CA GLN A 308 -7.24 -22.91 61.72
C GLN A 308 -8.68 -23.33 62.00
#